data_AF-A0A4Y9SB94-F1
#
_entry.id   AF-A0A4Y9SB94-F1
#
_cell.length_a   1.000
_cell.length_b   1.000
_cell.length_c   1.000
_cell.angle_alpha   90.00
_cell.angle_beta   90.00
_cell.angle_gamma   90.00
#
_symmetry.space_group_name_H-M   'P 1'
#
loop_
_entity.id
_entity.type
_entity.pdbx_description
1 polymer ?
#
loop_
_entity_poly.entity_id
_entity_poly.type
_entity_poly.pdbx_seq_one_letter_code
_entity_poly.pdbx_strand_id
1 'polypeptide(L)'
;MTLRPQRCAALPCALLLAAAIAGYPLGAGWLSTGLLAWLLLLRRWPQAWLPGVLALLPVLDGAQWSGRLYLDEFDCLLAATVLAQALGPARPAARLGRWPALALGLVALTTASSLIIGCWPLPVPGPNSFNNYYSAYNGLRLAKGLLWALMLWPALAEELQHDADAARRRFALGMSLGLVTATLAVLWERATFPGLLNFSSGYRVVGLFTGMHVGGACIEAWFAMSLPFAAWWALTMRGWRRLAGVLMCLLGCYALVVCYARGGYLAAAVGLAVVAAGLGLKPRRGAMAARNPGP
;
A
#
# COMPACT_ATOMS: atom_id res chain seq x y z
N MET A 1 -10.69 -5.64 -32.91
CA MET A 1 -11.21 -4.82 -31.80
C MET A 1 -10.51 -5.26 -30.51
N THR A 2 -9.40 -4.65 -30.14
CA THR A 2 -8.69 -5.00 -28.89
C THR A 2 -9.37 -4.29 -27.73
N LEU A 3 -10.35 -4.97 -27.12
CA LEU A 3 -10.96 -4.50 -25.88
C LEU A 3 -9.88 -4.32 -24.82
N ARG A 4 -9.79 -3.11 -24.26
CA ARG A 4 -8.78 -2.79 -23.25
C ARG A 4 -9.15 -3.53 -21.96
N PRO A 5 -8.20 -4.23 -21.32
CA PRO A 5 -8.48 -4.91 -20.05
C PRO A 5 -9.02 -3.95 -18.98
N GLN A 6 -8.54 -2.69 -18.96
CA GLN A 6 -9.03 -1.66 -18.03
C GLN A 6 -10.46 -1.17 -18.34
N ARG A 7 -10.86 -1.08 -19.62
CA ARG A 7 -12.24 -0.69 -19.95
C ARG A 7 -13.23 -1.78 -19.60
N CYS A 8 -12.83 -3.04 -19.72
CA CYS A 8 -13.62 -4.17 -19.24
C CYS A 8 -13.80 -4.13 -17.71
N ALA A 9 -12.86 -3.55 -16.97
CA ALA A 9 -12.93 -3.41 -15.51
C ALA A 9 -13.79 -2.22 -15.04
N ALA A 10 -14.15 -1.27 -15.91
CA ALA A 10 -14.91 -0.07 -15.53
C ALA A 10 -16.31 -0.41 -15.00
N LEU A 11 -17.08 -1.20 -15.77
CA LEU A 11 -18.44 -1.61 -15.39
C LEU A 11 -18.46 -2.41 -14.06
N PRO A 12 -17.66 -3.47 -13.87
CA PRO A 12 -17.67 -4.20 -12.60
C PRO A 12 -17.22 -3.33 -11.43
N CYS A 13 -16.25 -2.42 -11.60
CA CYS A 13 -15.88 -1.48 -10.54
C CYS A 13 -17.02 -0.52 -10.19
N ALA A 14 -17.73 0.02 -11.19
CA ALA A 14 -18.88 0.90 -10.96
C ALA A 14 -20.02 0.17 -10.23
N LEU A 15 -20.32 -1.08 -10.62
CA LEU A 15 -21.33 -1.91 -9.95
C LEU A 15 -20.93 -2.23 -8.51
N LEU A 16 -19.66 -2.59 -8.29
CA LEU A 16 -19.11 -2.85 -6.96
C LEU A 16 -19.21 -1.60 -6.07
N LEU A 17 -18.88 -0.42 -6.59
CA LEU A 17 -19.02 0.84 -5.84
C LEU A 17 -20.48 1.15 -5.50
N ALA A 18 -21.40 0.97 -6.45
CA ALA A 18 -22.82 1.19 -6.21
C ALA A 18 -23.35 0.25 -5.10
N ALA A 19 -23.01 -1.04 -5.17
CA ALA A 19 -23.36 -2.02 -4.14
C ALA A 19 -22.70 -1.69 -2.79
N ALA A 20 -21.43 -1.29 -2.79
CA ALA A 20 -20.69 -0.93 -1.59
C ALA A 20 -21.29 0.30 -0.90
N ILE A 21 -21.70 1.32 -1.65
CA ILE A 21 -22.34 2.53 -1.12
C ILE A 21 -23.73 2.19 -0.57
N ALA A 22 -24.54 1.44 -1.33
CA ALA A 22 -25.90 1.08 -0.93
C ALA A 22 -25.94 0.26 0.37
N GLY A 23 -24.99 -0.65 0.55
CA GLY A 23 -24.92 -1.50 1.75
C GLY A 23 -24.00 -0.99 2.86
N TYR A 24 -23.55 0.28 2.85
CA TYR A 24 -22.53 0.74 3.79
C TYR A 24 -23.09 0.93 5.22
N PRO A 25 -22.59 0.21 6.23
CA PRO A 25 -23.20 0.21 7.57
C PRO A 25 -23.17 1.56 8.29
N LEU A 26 -22.13 2.38 8.05
CA LEU A 26 -22.00 3.71 8.67
C LEU A 26 -22.74 4.81 7.91
N GLY A 27 -23.50 4.45 6.87
CA GLY A 27 -24.32 5.35 6.07
C GLY A 27 -23.69 5.75 4.74
N ALA A 28 -24.48 5.67 3.67
CA ALA A 28 -24.04 5.92 2.30
C ALA A 28 -23.39 7.30 2.09
N GLY A 29 -23.77 8.32 2.88
CA GLY A 29 -23.23 9.68 2.80
C GLY A 29 -21.72 9.75 3.04
N TRP A 30 -21.20 9.06 4.06
CA TRP A 30 -19.76 9.07 4.37
C TRP A 30 -18.92 8.45 3.27
N LEU A 31 -19.30 7.24 2.82
CA LEU A 31 -18.55 6.55 1.78
C LEU A 31 -18.66 7.27 0.43
N SER A 32 -19.85 7.71 0.04
CA SER A 32 -20.05 8.41 -1.25
C SER A 32 -19.32 9.74 -1.30
N THR A 33 -19.34 10.56 -0.24
CA THR A 33 -18.62 11.83 -0.21
C THR A 33 -17.11 11.64 -0.30
N GLY A 34 -16.54 10.67 0.44
CA GLY A 34 -15.12 10.32 0.35
C GLY A 34 -14.72 9.84 -1.05
N LEU A 35 -15.52 8.95 -1.66
CA LEU A 35 -15.27 8.45 -3.02
C LEU A 35 -15.41 9.53 -4.08
N LEU A 36 -16.40 10.43 -3.94
CA LEU A 36 -16.56 11.58 -4.84
C LEU A 36 -15.35 12.53 -4.74
N ALA A 37 -14.91 12.85 -3.53
CA ALA A 37 -13.72 13.67 -3.32
C ALA A 37 -12.47 13.02 -3.96
N TRP A 38 -12.31 11.70 -3.79
CA TRP A 38 -11.23 10.94 -4.41
C TRP A 38 -11.30 10.97 -5.94
N LEU A 39 -12.48 10.75 -6.54
CA LEU A 39 -12.67 10.80 -7.99
C LEU A 39 -12.41 12.20 -8.55
N LEU A 40 -12.85 13.26 -7.86
CA LEU A 40 -12.58 14.64 -8.25
C LEU A 40 -11.07 14.96 -8.20
N LEU A 41 -10.38 14.47 -7.17
CA LEU A 41 -8.92 14.58 -7.05
C LEU A 41 -8.23 13.91 -8.23
N LEU A 42 -8.61 12.68 -8.58
CA LEU A 42 -8.02 11.95 -9.71
C LEU A 42 -8.37 12.59 -11.05
N ARG A 43 -9.56 13.17 -11.19
CA ARG A 43 -9.93 13.93 -12.40
C ARG A 43 -9.04 15.16 -12.56
N ARG A 44 -8.71 15.86 -11.47
CA ARG A 44 -7.85 17.05 -11.48
C ARG A 44 -6.37 16.69 -11.66
N TRP A 45 -5.93 15.63 -11.00
CA TRP A 45 -4.56 15.14 -10.98
C TRP A 45 -4.54 13.61 -11.11
N PRO A 46 -4.55 13.08 -12.35
CA PRO A 46 -4.62 11.64 -12.59
C PRO A 46 -3.54 10.85 -11.84
N GLN A 47 -2.32 11.39 -11.78
CA GLN A 47 -1.14 10.77 -11.15
C GLN A 47 -1.18 10.77 -9.61
N ALA A 48 -2.17 11.41 -8.98
CA ALA A 48 -2.31 11.42 -7.53
C ALA A 48 -2.74 10.05 -6.97
N TRP A 49 -3.22 9.15 -7.83
CA TRP A 49 -3.62 7.80 -7.42
C TRP A 49 -2.47 7.05 -6.74
N LEU A 50 -1.27 7.10 -7.31
CA LEU A 50 -0.13 6.33 -6.82
C LEU A 50 0.29 6.74 -5.40
N PRO A 51 0.58 8.02 -5.09
CA PRO A 51 0.89 8.41 -3.74
C PRO A 51 -0.31 8.28 -2.80
N GLY A 52 -1.53 8.59 -3.27
CA GLY A 52 -2.72 8.59 -2.40
C GLY A 52 -3.18 7.20 -1.99
N VAL A 53 -3.17 6.21 -2.90
CA VAL A 53 -3.47 4.80 -2.58
C VAL A 53 -2.51 4.29 -1.50
N LEU A 54 -1.20 4.54 -1.66
CA LEU A 54 -0.19 4.10 -0.68
C LEU A 54 -0.31 4.84 0.66
N ALA A 55 -0.68 6.13 0.64
CA ALA A 55 -0.84 6.94 1.84
C ALA A 55 -2.07 6.53 2.68
N LEU A 56 -3.14 6.10 2.01
CA LEU A 56 -4.42 5.74 2.61
C LEU A 56 -4.54 4.27 2.99
N LEU A 57 -3.70 3.40 2.42
CA LEU A 57 -3.66 1.96 2.73
C LEU A 57 -3.65 1.63 4.23
N PRO A 58 -2.83 2.25 5.09
CA PRO A 58 -2.80 1.90 6.51
C PRO A 58 -3.91 2.53 7.35
N VAL A 59 -4.79 3.36 6.75
CA VAL A 59 -5.83 4.10 7.47
C VAL A 59 -7.24 3.67 7.06
N LEU A 60 -7.42 3.22 5.82
CA LEU A 60 -8.72 2.81 5.29
C LEU A 60 -9.07 1.34 5.55
N ASP A 61 -8.58 0.78 6.66
CA ASP A 61 -9.01 -0.51 7.19
C ASP A 61 -10.08 -0.27 8.26
N GLY A 62 -11.27 0.15 7.79
CA GLY A 62 -12.35 0.64 8.62
C GLY A 62 -13.17 -0.47 9.29
N ALA A 63 -12.75 -1.74 9.20
CA ALA A 63 -13.57 -2.87 9.66
C ALA A 63 -13.83 -2.84 11.18
N GLN A 64 -13.02 -2.12 11.97
CA GLN A 64 -13.28 -1.91 13.40
C GLN A 64 -14.59 -1.14 13.65
N TRP A 65 -14.99 -0.26 12.73
CA TRP A 65 -16.21 0.53 12.83
C TRP A 65 -17.32 0.00 11.92
N SER A 66 -17.00 -0.30 10.66
CA SER A 66 -18.01 -0.73 9.68
C SER A 66 -18.33 -2.22 9.75
N GLY A 67 -17.48 -3.03 10.38
CA GLY A 67 -17.62 -4.49 10.42
C GLY A 67 -17.35 -5.19 9.07
N ARG A 68 -16.98 -4.45 8.02
CA ARG A 68 -16.74 -5.01 6.68
C ARG A 68 -15.34 -5.61 6.58
N LEU A 69 -15.27 -6.94 6.58
CA LEU A 69 -14.00 -7.66 6.53
C LEU A 69 -13.50 -7.95 5.10
N TYR A 70 -14.40 -8.17 4.13
CA TYR A 70 -14.02 -8.63 2.78
C TYR A 70 -14.01 -7.52 1.74
N LEU A 71 -15.03 -6.66 1.77
CA LEU A 71 -15.15 -5.49 0.91
C LEU A 71 -15.08 -4.25 1.79
N ASP A 72 -13.87 -3.75 2.01
CA ASP A 72 -13.57 -2.64 2.92
C ASP A 72 -13.57 -1.28 2.18
N GLU A 73 -13.35 -0.21 2.94
CA GLU A 73 -13.27 1.15 2.42
C GLU A 73 -12.07 1.32 1.47
N PHE A 74 -10.98 0.60 1.71
CA PHE A 74 -9.82 0.63 0.84
C PHE A 74 -10.09 -0.04 -0.51
N ASP A 75 -10.82 -1.15 -0.56
CA ASP A 75 -11.28 -1.77 -1.80
C ASP A 75 -12.15 -0.81 -2.62
N CYS A 76 -13.01 -0.04 -1.95
CA CYS A 76 -13.81 0.99 -2.61
C CYS A 76 -12.92 2.08 -3.22
N LEU A 77 -11.87 2.51 -2.50
CA LEU A 77 -10.89 3.46 -3.03
C LEU A 77 -10.13 2.88 -4.24
N LEU A 78 -9.74 1.61 -4.20
CA LEU A 78 -9.08 0.92 -5.31
C LEU A 78 -10.00 0.77 -6.52
N ALA A 79 -11.27 0.38 -6.32
CA ALA A 79 -12.27 0.29 -7.37
C ALA A 79 -12.54 1.66 -8.02
N ALA A 80 -12.65 2.72 -7.22
CA ALA A 80 -12.78 4.09 -7.73
C ALA A 80 -11.54 4.54 -8.50
N THR A 81 -10.35 4.12 -8.06
CA THR A 81 -9.09 4.38 -8.77
C THR A 81 -9.06 3.67 -10.12
N VAL A 82 -9.39 2.36 -10.17
CA VAL A 82 -9.46 1.59 -11.42
C VAL A 82 -10.49 2.22 -12.37
N LEU A 83 -11.65 2.62 -11.85
CA LEU A 83 -12.68 3.30 -12.63
C LEU A 83 -12.18 4.62 -13.21
N ALA A 84 -11.55 5.47 -12.41
CA ALA A 84 -10.98 6.74 -12.87
C ALA A 84 -9.94 6.54 -13.97
N GLN A 85 -9.06 5.55 -13.82
CA GLN A 85 -8.05 5.21 -14.83
C GLN A 85 -8.69 4.65 -16.11
N ALA A 86 -9.73 3.83 -15.98
CA ALA A 86 -10.43 3.25 -17.12
C ALA A 86 -11.23 4.27 -17.95
N LEU A 87 -11.78 5.29 -17.29
CA LEU A 87 -12.49 6.42 -17.90
C LEU A 87 -11.55 7.50 -18.45
N GLY A 88 -10.27 7.46 -18.05
CA GLY A 88 -9.24 8.37 -18.52
C GLY A 88 -8.88 8.21 -20.00
N PRO A 89 -7.99 9.10 -20.52
CA PRO A 89 -7.56 9.04 -21.90
C PRO A 89 -6.92 7.70 -22.25
N ALA A 90 -7.08 7.33 -23.51
CA ALA A 90 -6.46 6.15 -24.09
C ALA A 90 -4.95 6.19 -24.01
N ARG A 91 -4.33 5.20 -23.36
CA ARG A 91 -2.89 5.04 -23.30
C ARG A 91 -2.44 3.66 -23.81
N PRO A 92 -1.23 3.55 -24.39
CA PRO A 92 -0.74 2.29 -24.94
C PRO A 92 -0.64 1.21 -23.86
N ALA A 93 -0.81 -0.05 -24.27
CA ALA A 93 -0.65 -1.17 -23.36
C ALA A 93 0.82 -1.27 -22.89
N ALA A 94 1.04 -1.06 -21.60
CA ALA A 94 2.36 -1.17 -21.02
C ALA A 94 2.78 -2.64 -20.88
N ARG A 95 4.07 -2.93 -21.11
CA ARG A 95 4.65 -4.27 -21.04
C ARG A 95 5.52 -4.40 -19.80
N LEU A 96 5.39 -5.54 -19.09
CA LEU A 96 6.30 -5.92 -18.02
C LEU A 96 7.65 -6.35 -18.62
N GLY A 97 8.74 -5.94 -17.99
CA GLY A 97 10.03 -6.58 -18.21
C GLY A 97 10.00 -8.03 -17.70
N ARG A 98 10.89 -8.88 -18.23
CA ARG A 98 10.95 -10.32 -17.90
C ARG A 98 11.00 -10.62 -16.40
N TRP A 99 11.81 -9.86 -15.64
CA TRP A 99 12.06 -10.13 -14.23
C TRP A 99 10.87 -9.71 -13.34
N PRO A 100 10.30 -8.50 -13.47
CA PRO A 100 9.04 -8.16 -12.82
C PRO A 100 7.90 -9.11 -13.18
N ALA A 101 7.79 -9.54 -14.44
CA ALA A 101 6.77 -10.50 -14.87
C ALA A 101 6.95 -11.86 -14.17
N LEU A 102 8.18 -12.37 -14.08
CA LEU A 102 8.48 -13.61 -13.38
C LEU A 102 8.15 -13.50 -11.88
N ALA A 103 8.58 -12.42 -11.22
CA ALA A 103 8.30 -12.21 -9.81
C ALA A 103 6.79 -12.12 -9.53
N LEU A 104 6.06 -11.36 -10.34
CA LEU A 104 4.60 -11.25 -10.25
C LEU A 104 3.92 -12.59 -10.54
N GLY A 105 4.43 -13.36 -11.51
CA GLY A 105 3.96 -14.71 -11.82
C GLY A 105 4.16 -15.70 -10.67
N LEU A 106 5.31 -15.64 -9.99
CA LEU A 106 5.57 -16.46 -8.80
C LEU A 106 4.68 -16.07 -7.63
N VAL A 107 4.47 -14.77 -7.39
CA VAL A 107 3.53 -14.29 -6.37
C VAL A 107 2.10 -14.73 -6.72
N ALA A 108 1.70 -14.66 -7.99
CA ALA A 108 0.39 -15.13 -8.42
C ALA A 108 0.22 -16.64 -8.26
N LEU A 109 1.25 -17.42 -8.62
CA LEU A 109 1.25 -18.87 -8.47
C LEU A 109 1.14 -19.25 -6.99
N THR A 110 1.99 -18.68 -6.12
CA THR A 110 1.97 -18.97 -4.68
C THR A 110 0.65 -18.56 -4.04
N THR A 111 0.10 -17.39 -4.39
CA THR A 111 -1.21 -16.93 -3.91
C THR A 111 -2.33 -17.87 -4.36
N ALA A 112 -2.32 -18.29 -5.62
CA ALA A 112 -3.30 -19.22 -6.17
C ALA A 112 -3.21 -20.60 -5.49
N SER A 113 -1.99 -21.13 -5.31
CA SER A 113 -1.76 -22.39 -4.59
C SER A 113 -2.25 -22.30 -3.15
N SER A 114 -1.93 -21.23 -2.42
CA SER A 114 -2.42 -21.01 -1.06
C SER A 114 -3.95 -20.89 -0.99
N LEU A 115 -4.57 -20.23 -1.97
CA LEU A 115 -6.03 -20.11 -2.05
C LEU A 115 -6.68 -21.48 -2.30
N ILE A 116 -6.14 -22.27 -3.23
CA ILE A 116 -6.64 -23.62 -3.51
C ILE A 116 -6.50 -24.49 -2.26
N ILE A 117 -5.35 -24.49 -1.60
CA ILE A 117 -5.12 -25.28 -0.38
C ILE A 117 -6.07 -24.83 0.74
N GLY A 118 -6.24 -23.52 0.93
CA GLY A 118 -7.06 -22.97 2.01
C GLY A 118 -8.57 -23.06 1.80
N CYS A 119 -9.02 -23.09 0.54
CA CYS A 119 -10.44 -23.13 0.20
C CYS A 119 -10.93 -24.52 -0.22
N TRP A 120 -10.07 -25.53 -0.36
CA TRP A 120 -10.49 -26.86 -0.83
C TRP A 120 -10.77 -27.85 0.33
N PRO A 121 -11.91 -28.58 0.32
CA PRO A 121 -13.04 -28.46 -0.62
C PRO A 121 -13.82 -27.16 -0.38
N LEU A 122 -14.34 -26.55 -1.46
CA LEU A 122 -15.06 -25.29 -1.36
C LEU A 122 -16.35 -25.49 -0.54
N PRO A 123 -16.46 -24.90 0.67
CA PRO A 123 -17.66 -25.06 1.48
C PRO A 123 -18.84 -24.34 0.81
N VAL A 124 -20.06 -24.66 1.24
CA VAL A 124 -21.25 -23.89 0.84
C VAL A 124 -21.25 -22.57 1.62
N PRO A 125 -21.44 -21.40 0.96
CA PRO A 125 -21.50 -20.13 1.67
C PRO A 125 -22.69 -20.09 2.64
N GLY A 126 -22.41 -19.80 3.91
CA GLY A 126 -23.41 -19.54 4.95
C GLY A 126 -23.43 -18.07 5.37
N PRO A 127 -24.32 -17.67 6.30
CA PRO A 127 -24.49 -16.27 6.72
C PRO A 127 -23.23 -15.60 7.27
N ASN A 128 -22.35 -16.38 7.89
CA ASN A 128 -21.13 -15.89 8.54
C ASN A 128 -19.84 -16.15 7.73
N SER A 129 -19.95 -16.71 6.53
CA SER A 129 -18.80 -17.09 5.69
C SER A 129 -17.90 -15.90 5.34
N PHE A 130 -18.47 -14.71 5.22
CA PHE A 130 -17.75 -13.48 4.86
C PHE A 130 -17.58 -12.49 6.03
N ASN A 131 -17.88 -12.93 7.26
CA ASN A 131 -17.88 -12.06 8.45
C ASN A 131 -16.96 -12.56 9.57
N ASN A 132 -16.07 -13.54 9.30
CA ASN A 132 -15.07 -13.97 10.28
C ASN A 132 -13.76 -14.41 9.61
N TYR A 133 -12.70 -14.47 10.42
CA TYR A 133 -11.33 -14.84 10.01
C TYR A 133 -11.13 -16.36 9.89
N TYR A 134 -12.01 -17.16 10.48
CA TYR A 134 -11.86 -18.61 10.58
C TYR A 134 -12.52 -19.38 9.43
N SER A 135 -13.26 -18.68 8.57
CA SER A 135 -13.85 -19.28 7.38
C SER A 135 -12.79 -19.61 6.32
N ALA A 136 -13.02 -20.69 5.55
CA ALA A 136 -12.18 -21.04 4.41
C ALA A 136 -12.09 -19.91 3.37
N TYR A 137 -13.11 -19.05 3.29
CA TYR A 137 -13.10 -17.89 2.39
C TYR A 137 -12.09 -16.82 2.78
N ASN A 138 -11.49 -16.88 3.97
CA ASN A 138 -10.52 -15.88 4.42
C ASN A 138 -9.30 -15.80 3.47
N GLY A 139 -9.01 -16.89 2.75
CA GLY A 139 -8.04 -16.89 1.65
C GLY A 139 -8.37 -15.88 0.54
N LEU A 140 -9.65 -15.67 0.22
CA LEU A 140 -10.09 -14.67 -0.77
C LEU A 140 -9.77 -13.25 -0.30
N ARG A 141 -9.95 -12.96 1.00
CA ARG A 141 -9.60 -11.66 1.59
C ARG A 141 -8.12 -11.36 1.44
N LEU A 142 -7.25 -12.37 1.59
CA LEU A 142 -5.81 -12.19 1.38
C LEU A 142 -5.46 -12.08 -0.11
N ALA A 143 -6.11 -12.87 -0.97
CA ALA A 143 -5.84 -12.91 -2.40
C ALA A 143 -6.30 -11.64 -3.16
N LYS A 144 -7.32 -10.93 -2.66
CA LYS A 144 -7.86 -9.71 -3.32
C LYS A 144 -6.80 -8.62 -3.50
N GLY A 145 -5.81 -8.52 -2.60
CA GLY A 145 -4.73 -7.55 -2.72
C GLY A 145 -3.92 -7.73 -4.01
N LEU A 146 -3.65 -8.97 -4.41
CA LEU A 146 -3.00 -9.27 -5.68
C LEU A 146 -3.89 -8.90 -6.87
N LEU A 147 -5.19 -9.19 -6.79
CA LEU A 147 -6.14 -8.82 -7.85
C LEU A 147 -6.14 -7.31 -8.11
N TRP A 148 -6.21 -6.50 -7.05
CA TRP A 148 -6.13 -5.05 -7.18
C TRP A 148 -4.79 -4.57 -7.72
N ALA A 149 -3.68 -5.16 -7.28
CA ALA A 149 -2.36 -4.86 -7.81
C ALA A 149 -2.25 -5.15 -9.32
N LEU A 150 -2.85 -6.26 -9.78
CA LEU A 150 -2.91 -6.61 -11.20
C LEU A 150 -3.81 -5.66 -12.00
N MET A 151 -4.93 -5.19 -11.44
CA MET A 151 -5.81 -4.22 -12.08
C MET A 151 -5.16 -2.84 -12.23
N LEU A 152 -4.38 -2.41 -11.23
CA LEU A 152 -3.66 -1.13 -11.24
C LEU A 152 -2.30 -1.21 -11.96
N TRP A 153 -1.79 -2.42 -12.20
CA TRP A 153 -0.51 -2.63 -12.88
C TRP A 153 -0.35 -1.83 -14.19
N PRO A 154 -1.32 -1.83 -15.13
CA PRO A 154 -1.12 -1.13 -16.38
C PRO A 154 -1.00 0.39 -16.19
N ALA A 155 -1.70 0.96 -15.19
CA ALA A 155 -1.56 2.37 -14.82
C ALA A 155 -0.17 2.69 -14.25
N LEU A 156 0.35 1.82 -13.38
CA LEU A 156 1.71 1.95 -12.84
C LEU A 156 2.76 1.86 -13.95
N ALA A 157 2.65 0.83 -14.79
CA ALA A 157 3.60 0.58 -15.86
C ALA A 157 3.63 1.72 -16.88
N GLU A 158 2.50 2.34 -17.14
CA GLU A 158 2.42 3.54 -17.97
C GLU A 158 3.12 4.75 -17.34
N GLU A 159 2.92 5.02 -16.04
CA GLU A 159 3.66 6.09 -15.35
C GLU A 159 5.17 5.86 -15.42
N LEU A 160 5.61 4.60 -15.26
CA LEU A 160 7.02 4.24 -15.37
C LEU A 160 7.57 4.42 -16.79
N GLN A 161 6.78 4.15 -17.83
CA GLN A 161 7.19 4.32 -19.22
C GLN A 161 7.23 5.79 -19.63
N HIS A 162 6.34 6.62 -19.08
CA HIS A 162 6.28 8.05 -19.39
C HIS A 162 7.38 8.85 -18.67
N ASP A 163 7.48 8.70 -17.35
CA ASP A 163 8.54 9.31 -16.53
C ASP A 163 8.82 8.42 -15.31
N ALA A 164 9.78 7.51 -15.48
CA ALA A 164 10.19 6.57 -14.44
C ALA A 164 10.63 7.27 -13.15
N ASP A 165 11.30 8.42 -13.24
CA ASP A 165 11.82 9.11 -12.07
C ASP A 165 10.71 9.84 -11.32
N ALA A 166 9.75 10.46 -12.02
CA ALA A 166 8.57 11.02 -11.37
C ALA A 166 7.69 9.94 -10.74
N ALA A 167 7.48 8.81 -11.42
CA ALA A 167 6.72 7.69 -10.87
C ALA A 167 7.37 7.12 -9.60
N ARG A 168 8.69 6.92 -9.61
CA ARG A 168 9.46 6.50 -8.41
C ARG A 168 9.37 7.51 -7.27
N ARG A 169 9.44 8.81 -7.57
CA ARG A 169 9.27 9.88 -6.56
C ARG A 169 7.87 9.87 -5.97
N ARG A 170 6.83 9.68 -6.78
CA ARG A 170 5.43 9.57 -6.33
C ARG A 170 5.21 8.33 -5.49
N PHE A 171 5.76 7.18 -5.90
CA PHE A 171 5.74 5.96 -5.10
C PHE A 171 6.40 6.18 -3.74
N ALA A 172 7.62 6.74 -3.72
CA ALA A 172 8.34 7.05 -2.49
C ALA A 172 7.59 8.05 -1.60
N LEU A 173 6.95 9.06 -2.20
CA LEU A 173 6.08 10.00 -1.48
C LEU A 173 4.89 9.26 -0.85
N GLY A 174 4.20 8.39 -1.59
CA GLY A 174 3.09 7.60 -1.09
C GLY A 174 3.47 6.70 0.08
N MET A 175 4.56 5.94 -0.06
CA MET A 175 5.10 5.12 1.03
C MET A 175 5.47 5.93 2.27
N SER A 176 6.02 7.14 2.08
CA SER A 176 6.40 8.03 3.19
C SER A 176 5.19 8.67 3.85
N LEU A 177 4.17 9.06 3.08
CA LEU A 177 2.91 9.55 3.63
C LEU A 177 2.17 8.45 4.38
N GLY A 178 2.16 7.24 3.84
CA GLY A 178 1.60 6.05 4.48
C GLY A 178 2.33 5.66 5.77
N LEU A 179 3.65 5.85 5.83
CA LEU A 179 4.41 5.71 7.06
C LEU A 179 3.95 6.72 8.11
N VAL A 180 3.80 8.00 7.71
CA VAL A 180 3.35 9.06 8.62
C VAL A 180 1.95 8.77 9.13
N THR A 181 0.99 8.45 8.26
CA THR A 181 -0.40 8.19 8.66
C THR A 181 -0.51 6.99 9.58
N ALA A 182 0.19 5.88 9.29
CA ALA A 182 0.27 4.73 10.19
C ALA A 182 0.89 5.10 11.54
N THR A 183 1.97 5.90 11.53
CA THR A 183 2.62 6.33 12.78
C THR A 183 1.72 7.23 13.62
N LEU A 184 0.93 8.12 12.99
CA LEU A 184 -0.03 8.95 13.71
C LEU A 184 -1.10 8.10 14.43
N ALA A 185 -1.59 7.04 13.78
CA ALA A 185 -2.49 6.09 14.43
C ALA A 185 -1.84 5.39 15.65
N VAL A 186 -0.58 4.96 15.51
CA VAL A 186 0.20 4.36 16.60
C VAL A 186 0.40 5.34 17.76
N LEU A 187 0.72 6.60 17.46
CA LEU A 187 0.91 7.64 18.48
C LEU A 187 -0.39 7.94 19.22
N TRP A 188 -1.51 8.02 18.49
CA TRP A 188 -2.83 8.23 19.08
C TRP A 188 -3.22 7.07 20.01
N GLU A 189 -3.07 5.83 19.57
CA GLU A 189 -3.31 4.64 20.40
C GLU A 189 -2.44 4.65 21.65
N ARG A 190 -1.12 4.91 21.50
CA ARG A 190 -0.21 4.93 22.64
C ARG A 190 -0.47 6.07 23.61
N ALA A 191 -0.85 7.24 23.12
CA ALA A 191 -1.23 8.36 23.97
C ALA A 191 -2.49 8.04 24.80
N THR A 192 -3.38 7.20 24.27
CA THR A 192 -4.65 6.84 24.91
C THR A 192 -4.50 5.70 25.93
N PHE A 193 -3.63 4.72 25.66
CA PHE A 193 -3.52 3.50 26.49
C PHE A 193 -2.28 3.48 27.42
N PRO A 194 -1.06 3.12 26.96
CA PRO A 194 0.11 2.99 27.87
C PRO A 194 0.81 4.31 28.21
N GLY A 195 0.63 5.35 27.38
CA GLY A 195 1.48 6.54 27.34
C GLY A 195 2.62 6.41 26.31
N LEU A 196 3.01 7.55 25.72
CA LEU A 196 4.00 7.60 24.64
C LEU A 196 5.38 7.05 25.04
N LEU A 197 5.85 7.38 26.25
CA LEU A 197 7.19 7.01 26.72
C LEU A 197 7.22 5.79 27.66
N ASN A 198 6.08 5.12 27.84
CA ASN A 198 5.98 3.95 28.71
C ASN A 198 6.36 2.65 27.96
N PHE A 199 7.63 2.27 28.02
CA PHE A 199 8.11 1.01 27.43
C PHE A 199 8.06 -0.18 28.40
N SER A 200 7.73 0.05 29.67
CA SER A 200 7.55 -1.03 30.66
C SER A 200 6.23 -1.77 30.51
N SER A 201 5.23 -1.17 29.86
CA SER A 201 3.95 -1.84 29.60
C SER A 201 4.13 -2.93 28.53
N GLY A 202 3.58 -4.12 28.77
CA GLY A 202 3.46 -5.20 27.76
C GLY A 202 2.41 -4.94 26.67
N TYR A 203 1.93 -3.70 26.53
CA TYR A 203 0.90 -3.33 25.56
C TYR A 203 1.48 -3.25 24.14
N ARG A 204 1.08 -4.20 23.28
CA ARG A 204 1.44 -4.23 21.85
C ARG A 204 0.42 -3.43 21.04
N VAL A 205 0.93 -2.47 20.27
CA VAL A 205 0.11 -1.60 19.43
C VAL A 205 -0.49 -2.36 18.24
N VAL A 206 -1.74 -2.03 17.90
CA VAL A 206 -2.49 -2.61 16.78
C VAL A 206 -2.65 -1.61 15.62
N GLY A 207 -2.70 -0.32 15.91
CA GLY A 207 -3.02 0.73 14.95
C GLY A 207 -4.42 0.53 14.34
N LEU A 208 -4.58 0.97 13.11
CA LEU A 208 -5.81 0.77 12.34
C LEU A 208 -5.84 -0.55 11.57
N PHE A 209 -4.95 -1.49 11.88
CA PHE A 209 -4.85 -2.77 11.18
C PHE A 209 -5.74 -3.82 11.84
N THR A 210 -6.90 -4.10 11.26
CA THR A 210 -7.90 -5.03 11.80
C THR A 210 -7.38 -6.46 11.92
N GLY A 211 -6.47 -6.85 11.03
CA GLY A 211 -5.81 -8.16 11.06
C GLY A 211 -5.00 -8.44 12.34
N MET A 212 -4.68 -7.40 13.13
CA MET A 212 -3.95 -7.57 14.38
C MET A 212 -4.82 -8.19 15.50
N HIS A 213 -6.16 -8.12 15.41
CA HIS A 213 -7.06 -8.72 16.41
C HIS A 213 -6.93 -10.25 16.51
N VAL A 214 -6.48 -10.89 15.43
CA VAL A 214 -6.21 -12.33 15.37
C VAL A 214 -4.72 -12.66 15.51
N GLY A 215 -3.91 -11.70 16.00
CA GLY A 215 -2.47 -11.88 16.18
C GLY A 215 -1.65 -11.73 14.89
N GLY A 216 -2.15 -10.98 13.91
CA GLY A 216 -1.44 -10.69 12.66
C GLY A 216 -0.11 -9.95 12.86
N ALA A 217 0.61 -9.75 11.74
CA ALA A 217 1.88 -9.04 11.67
C ALA A 217 1.88 -7.94 10.58
N CYS A 218 0.69 -7.45 10.21
CA CYS A 218 0.51 -6.54 9.09
C CYS A 218 1.10 -5.16 9.38
N ILE A 219 0.96 -4.66 10.61
CA ILE A 219 1.47 -3.35 11.00
C ILE A 219 3.00 -3.30 10.92
N GLU A 220 3.70 -4.33 11.37
CA GLU A 220 5.17 -4.35 11.34
C GLU A 220 5.70 -4.57 9.92
N ALA A 221 5.01 -5.37 9.12
CA ALA A 221 5.32 -5.52 7.70
C ALA A 221 5.18 -4.17 6.96
N TRP A 222 4.14 -3.39 7.26
CA TRP A 222 3.95 -2.06 6.70
C TRP A 222 5.08 -1.09 7.08
N PHE A 223 5.43 -1.02 8.37
CA PHE A 223 6.53 -0.18 8.84
C PHE A 223 7.87 -0.61 8.23
N ALA A 224 8.17 -1.91 8.22
CA ALA A 224 9.39 -2.43 7.61
C ALA A 224 9.49 -2.13 6.10
N MET A 225 8.37 -2.16 5.38
CA MET A 225 8.32 -1.86 3.94
C MET A 225 8.43 -0.35 3.65
N SER A 226 7.90 0.51 4.53
CA SER A 226 7.81 1.96 4.30
C SER A 226 9.02 2.75 4.82
N LEU A 227 9.67 2.29 5.89
CA LEU A 227 10.88 2.90 6.47
C LEU A 227 12.02 3.16 5.46
N PRO A 228 12.35 2.24 4.53
CA PRO A 228 13.38 2.47 3.52
C PRO A 228 13.14 3.72 2.66
N PHE A 229 11.88 4.09 2.43
CA PHE A 229 11.53 5.28 1.65
C PHE A 229 11.78 6.56 2.44
N ALA A 230 11.44 6.59 3.73
CA ALA A 230 11.81 7.71 4.61
C ALA A 230 13.33 7.88 4.70
N ALA A 231 14.07 6.77 4.79
CA ALA A 231 15.53 6.78 4.79
C ALA A 231 16.09 7.32 3.48
N TRP A 232 15.48 6.97 2.35
CA TRP A 232 15.84 7.55 1.06
C TRP A 232 15.69 9.08 1.06
N TRP A 233 14.61 9.65 1.60
CA TRP A 233 14.48 11.10 1.79
C TRP A 233 15.59 11.68 2.68
N ALA A 234 15.85 11.03 3.81
CA ALA A 234 16.87 11.46 4.78
C ALA A 234 18.31 11.44 4.21
N LEU A 235 18.60 10.53 3.28
CA LEU A 235 19.94 10.33 2.73
C LEU A 235 20.18 11.06 1.41
N THR A 236 19.14 11.31 0.62
CA THR A 236 19.29 11.87 -0.74
C THR A 236 18.83 13.32 -0.89
N MET A 237 17.94 13.79 -0.01
CA MET A 237 17.39 15.15 -0.10
C MET A 237 18.20 16.16 0.71
N ARG A 238 17.92 17.45 0.53
CA ARG A 238 18.58 18.57 1.24
C ARG A 238 17.55 19.45 1.96
N GLY A 239 18.02 20.23 2.93
CA GLY A 239 17.18 21.19 3.66
C GLY A 239 16.02 20.54 4.42
N TRP A 240 14.85 21.18 4.38
CA TRP A 240 13.65 20.72 5.11
C TRP A 240 13.19 19.30 4.69
N ARG A 241 13.40 18.90 3.44
CA ARG A 241 13.04 17.54 2.95
C ARG A 241 13.89 16.45 3.59
N ARG A 242 15.17 16.75 3.85
CA ARG A 242 16.07 15.87 4.59
C ARG A 242 15.61 15.72 6.03
N LEU A 243 15.31 16.86 6.68
CA LEU A 243 14.80 16.88 8.05
C LEU A 243 13.49 16.08 8.17
N ALA A 244 12.56 16.26 7.23
CA ALA A 244 11.33 15.50 7.16
C ALA A 244 11.60 13.98 7.07
N GLY A 245 12.51 13.55 6.19
CA GLY A 245 12.92 12.14 6.10
C GLY A 245 13.51 11.59 7.41
N VAL A 246 14.37 12.36 8.08
CA VAL A 246 14.95 11.97 9.39
C VAL A 246 13.85 11.82 10.44
N LEU A 247 12.94 12.79 10.53
CA LEU A 247 11.81 12.74 11.48
C LEU A 247 10.89 11.56 11.19
N MET A 248 10.59 11.30 9.91
CA MET A 248 9.80 10.13 9.49
C MET A 248 10.48 8.81 9.90
N CYS A 249 11.80 8.69 9.74
CA CYS A 249 12.55 7.52 10.20
C CYS A 249 12.47 7.35 11.72
N LEU A 250 12.67 8.43 12.49
CA LEU A 250 12.61 8.37 13.96
C LEU A 250 11.22 7.94 14.44
N LEU A 251 10.18 8.55 13.88
CA LEU A 251 8.79 8.23 14.19
C LEU A 251 8.44 6.80 13.77
N GLY A 252 8.83 6.37 12.58
CA GLY A 252 8.61 5.01 12.10
C GLY A 252 9.36 3.95 12.92
N CYS A 253 10.60 4.24 13.34
CA CYS A 253 11.37 3.37 14.23
C CYS A 253 10.71 3.26 15.60
N TYR A 254 10.26 4.38 16.17
CA TYR A 254 9.48 4.37 17.41
C TYR A 254 8.23 3.49 17.26
N ALA A 255 7.46 3.70 16.19
CA ALA A 255 6.23 2.95 15.92
C ALA A 255 6.49 1.44 15.77
N LEU A 256 7.59 1.07 15.11
CA LEU A 256 8.00 -0.32 14.98
C LEU A 256 8.40 -0.91 16.34
N VAL A 257 9.22 -0.20 17.15
CA VAL A 257 9.66 -0.64 18.49
C VAL A 257 8.47 -0.97 19.37
N VAL A 258 7.44 -0.14 19.39
CA VAL A 258 6.25 -0.33 20.22
C VAL A 258 5.30 -1.44 19.74
N CYS A 259 5.56 -2.05 18.58
CA CYS A 259 4.88 -3.26 18.15
C CYS A 259 5.45 -4.53 18.82
N TYR A 260 6.59 -4.45 19.51
CA TYR A 260 7.24 -5.56 20.21
C TYR A 260 7.46 -6.84 19.37
N ALA A 261 7.60 -6.71 18.04
CA ALA A 261 7.77 -7.85 17.14
C ALA A 261 9.18 -7.92 16.55
N ARG A 262 9.91 -8.98 16.94
CA ARG A 262 11.31 -9.23 16.52
C ARG A 262 11.46 -9.33 15.00
N GLY A 263 10.49 -9.97 14.33
CA GLY A 263 10.49 -10.11 12.88
C GLY A 263 10.41 -8.76 12.16
N GLY A 264 9.63 -7.81 12.71
CA GLY A 264 9.52 -6.45 12.19
C GLY A 264 10.85 -5.71 12.24
N TYR A 265 11.58 -5.81 13.36
CA TYR A 265 12.90 -5.18 13.52
C TYR A 265 13.91 -5.68 12.50
N LEU A 266 13.98 -7.01 12.31
CA LEU A 266 14.89 -7.62 11.35
C LEU A 266 14.55 -7.19 9.92
N ALA A 267 13.27 -7.22 9.55
CA ALA A 267 12.82 -6.81 8.22
C ALA A 267 13.15 -5.34 7.93
N ALA A 268 12.92 -4.45 8.89
CA ALA A 268 13.27 -3.03 8.76
C ALA A 268 14.79 -2.83 8.64
N ALA A 269 15.58 -3.52 9.45
CA ALA A 269 17.05 -3.45 9.38
C ALA A 269 17.57 -3.88 8.01
N VAL A 270 17.06 -4.98 7.46
CA VAL A 270 17.41 -5.46 6.11
C VAL A 270 17.01 -4.42 5.05
N GLY A 271 15.79 -3.88 5.12
CA GLY A 271 15.32 -2.87 4.16
C GLY A 271 16.17 -1.59 4.17
N LEU A 272 16.53 -1.10 5.37
CA LEU A 272 17.42 0.05 5.53
C LEU A 272 18.83 -0.24 5.01
N ALA A 273 19.37 -1.43 5.26
CA ALA A 273 20.67 -1.85 4.76
C ALA A 273 20.72 -1.88 3.23
N VAL A 274 19.66 -2.37 2.58
CA VAL A 274 19.55 -2.37 1.11
C VAL A 274 19.58 -0.95 0.54
N VAL A 275 18.87 0.00 1.15
CA VAL A 275 18.90 1.41 0.71
C VAL A 275 20.28 2.02 0.91
N ALA A 276 20.91 1.80 2.07
CA ALA A 276 22.26 2.29 2.36
C ALA A 276 23.28 1.73 1.35
N ALA A 277 23.24 0.42 1.08
CA ALA A 277 24.10 -0.24 0.09
C ALA A 277 23.85 0.29 -1.33
N GLY A 278 22.58 0.42 -1.74
CA GLY A 278 22.22 0.93 -3.06
C GLY A 278 22.66 2.39 -3.29
N LEU A 279 22.68 3.21 -2.25
CA LEU A 279 23.21 4.58 -2.31
C LEU A 279 24.74 4.61 -2.29
N GLY A 280 25.39 3.70 -1.56
CA GLY A 280 26.85 3.56 -1.51
C GLY A 280 27.48 3.04 -2.80
N LEU A 281 26.77 2.17 -3.52
CA LEU A 281 27.21 1.58 -4.79
C LEU A 281 27.04 2.51 -6.00
N LYS A 282 26.37 3.67 -5.86
CA LYS A 282 26.25 4.63 -6.97
C LYS A 282 27.64 5.14 -7.36
N PRO A 283 28.11 4.93 -8.60
CA PRO A 283 29.38 5.45 -9.04
C PRO A 283 29.40 6.97 -8.87
N ARG A 284 30.40 7.49 -8.15
CA ARG A 284 30.68 8.93 -8.09
C ARG A 284 31.06 9.39 -9.50
N ARG A 285 30.07 9.74 -10.32
CA ARG A 285 30.23 10.24 -11.71
C ARG A 285 31.11 11.50 -11.85
N GLY A 286 31.69 12.02 -10.77
CA GLY A 286 32.54 13.22 -10.78
C GLY A 286 34.05 12.98 -10.83
N ALA A 287 34.55 11.74 -10.74
CA ALA A 287 36.01 11.50 -10.67
C ALA A 287 36.67 11.19 -12.03
N MET A 288 35.90 10.96 -13.11
CA MET A 288 36.44 10.58 -14.42
C MET A 288 36.46 11.72 -15.46
N ALA A 289 35.93 12.90 -15.14
CA ALA A 289 36.00 14.08 -15.99
C ALA A 289 37.19 15.01 -15.67
N ALA A 290 37.94 14.72 -14.60
CA ALA A 290 39.10 15.52 -14.17
C ALA A 290 40.45 14.88 -14.52
N ARG A 291 40.47 13.72 -15.20
CA ARG A 291 41.70 13.12 -15.73
C ARG A 291 41.79 13.33 -17.25
N ASN A 292 42.38 14.48 -17.52
CA ASN A 292 43.21 14.84 -18.67
C ASN A 292 42.54 15.51 -19.90
N PRO A 293 42.78 16.83 -20.05
CA PRO A 293 42.59 17.57 -21.28
C PRO A 293 43.70 17.22 -22.30
N GLY A 294 43.34 17.17 -23.59
CA GLY A 294 44.32 17.20 -24.69
C GLY A 294 45.13 18.50 -24.68
N PRO A 295 46.21 18.58 -25.46
CA PRO A 295 46.20 18.34 -26.91
C PRO A 295 46.95 17.09 -27.39
#